data_AF-A0A957V074-F1
#
_entry.id   AF-A0A957V074-F1
#
_cell.length_a   1.000
_cell.length_b   1.000
_cell.length_c   1.000
_cell.angle_alpha   90.00
_cell.angle_beta   90.00
_cell.angle_gamma   90.00
#
_symmetry.space_group_name_H-M   'P 1'
#
loop_
_entity.id
_entity.type
_entity.pdbx_description
1 polymer ?
#
loop_
_entity_poly.entity_id
_entity_poly.type
_entity_poly.pdbx_seq_one_letter_code
_entity_poly.pdbx_strand_id
1 'polypeptide(L)'
;MDPVRLTIAPELAGTSGSAIHWLWRQVFLALGRPWQEVPLTAPCDLAYVIAPEQAPAAHTVILATPERWAAPGSARLVEVAIADAPFVIRYADDANLPMSVERREDGCVVPRDVLFDLYWLLTGQAERHWPQDGHGFYDLTGTTWAATRLLELAPAAEIVGWLQDQLEHLGPASPRWPGGKRAALAITHDVDYPEVVRWLEPARIVARQRGNGLGPAWRVLTGQTDHWRFPQWMEFEASFGARSAFYFVARQGSLVEYARGTPDPFYDVTAPRFQDLFRTLRAGGWEVGMHASYRAYESEERFAAEKAKLEAAAGAPVLG
;
A
#
# COMPACT_ATOMS: atom_id res chain seq x y z
N MET A 1 -15.69 -19.43 -15.33
CA MET A 1 -15.17 -19.52 -13.95
C MET A 1 -16.32 -19.10 -13.08
N ASP A 2 -16.77 -19.99 -12.22
CA ASP A 2 -17.93 -19.71 -11.38
C ASP A 2 -17.51 -18.72 -10.28
N PRO A 3 -18.36 -17.72 -9.98
CA PRO A 3 -18.06 -16.76 -8.93
C PRO A 3 -18.08 -17.43 -7.56
N VAL A 4 -17.14 -17.05 -6.71
CA VAL A 4 -17.18 -17.43 -5.29
C VAL A 4 -18.47 -16.89 -4.69
N ARG A 5 -19.28 -17.79 -4.13
CA ARG A 5 -20.50 -17.44 -3.41
C ARG A 5 -20.11 -17.09 -1.99
N LEU A 6 -20.24 -15.82 -1.66
CA LEU A 6 -19.97 -15.30 -0.32
C LEU A 6 -21.30 -14.94 0.34
N THR A 7 -21.44 -15.28 1.60
CA THR A 7 -22.52 -14.76 2.46
C THR A 7 -21.92 -13.89 3.54
N ILE A 8 -22.51 -12.72 3.76
CA ILE A 8 -22.15 -11.79 4.84
C ILE A 8 -23.36 -11.65 5.75
N ALA A 9 -23.17 -11.83 7.06
CA ALA A 9 -24.24 -11.63 8.05
C ALA A 9 -24.77 -10.19 7.98
N PRO A 10 -26.09 -9.96 7.84
CA PRO A 10 -26.69 -8.62 7.77
C PRO A 10 -26.37 -7.72 8.96
N GLU A 11 -26.09 -8.30 10.12
CA GLU A 11 -25.65 -7.60 11.34
C GLU A 11 -24.35 -6.81 11.11
N LEU A 12 -23.53 -7.25 10.15
CA LEU A 12 -22.27 -6.61 9.78
C LEU A 12 -22.46 -5.47 8.77
N ALA A 13 -23.66 -5.34 8.19
CA ALA A 13 -23.99 -4.30 7.20
C ALA A 13 -24.14 -2.90 7.81
N GLY A 14 -23.98 -2.76 9.14
CA GLY A 14 -23.99 -1.49 9.85
C GLY A 14 -22.79 -0.59 9.50
N THR A 15 -22.17 0.03 10.51
CA THR A 15 -21.10 1.01 10.32
C THR A 15 -19.89 0.50 9.55
N SER A 16 -19.67 -0.81 9.53
CA SER A 16 -18.46 -1.43 9.00
C SER A 16 -18.69 -2.18 7.69
N GLY A 17 -19.93 -2.22 7.19
CA GLY A 17 -20.29 -2.95 5.97
C GLY A 17 -19.46 -2.51 4.75
N SER A 18 -19.24 -1.20 4.58
CA SER A 18 -18.43 -0.67 3.47
C SER A 18 -16.98 -1.16 3.51
N ALA A 19 -16.37 -1.18 4.70
CA ALA A 19 -15.00 -1.67 4.89
C ALA A 19 -14.91 -3.19 4.64
N ILE A 20 -15.90 -3.94 5.12
CA ILE A 20 -16.02 -5.40 4.91
C ILE A 20 -16.14 -5.72 3.42
N HIS A 21 -17.06 -5.07 2.69
CA HIS A 21 -17.21 -5.29 1.25
C HIS A 21 -15.97 -4.85 0.47
N TRP A 22 -15.37 -3.71 0.84
CA TRP A 22 -14.13 -3.25 0.23
C TRP A 22 -13.02 -4.29 0.38
N LEU A 23 -12.90 -4.88 1.57
CA LEU A 23 -11.85 -5.85 1.84
C LEU A 23 -12.09 -7.18 1.14
N TRP A 24 -13.32 -7.70 1.12
CA TRP A 24 -13.65 -8.87 0.31
C TRP A 24 -13.35 -8.65 -1.17
N ARG A 25 -13.64 -7.46 -1.69
CA ARG A 25 -13.25 -7.07 -3.05
C ARG A 25 -11.74 -7.12 -3.25
N GLN A 26 -10.93 -6.62 -2.30
CA GLN A 26 -9.47 -6.71 -2.39
C GLN A 26 -8.98 -8.16 -2.35
N VAL A 27 -9.53 -8.99 -1.46
CA VAL A 27 -9.20 -10.42 -1.36
C VAL A 27 -9.49 -11.12 -2.68
N PHE A 28 -10.70 -11.03 -3.22
CA PHE A 28 -11.04 -11.74 -4.46
C PHE A 28 -10.33 -11.20 -5.69
N LEU A 29 -10.02 -9.89 -5.72
CA LEU A 29 -9.16 -9.31 -6.75
C LEU A 29 -7.75 -9.91 -6.67
N ALA A 30 -7.16 -9.98 -5.48
CA ALA A 30 -5.85 -10.59 -5.26
C ALA A 30 -5.86 -12.08 -5.63
N LEU A 31 -6.94 -12.79 -5.33
CA LEU A 31 -7.11 -14.20 -5.68
C LEU A 31 -7.44 -14.43 -7.16
N GLY A 32 -7.74 -13.38 -7.95
CA GLY A 32 -8.11 -13.54 -9.37
C GLY A 32 -9.43 -14.27 -9.56
N ARG A 33 -10.38 -14.13 -8.61
CA ARG A 33 -11.68 -14.81 -8.66
C ARG A 33 -12.83 -13.80 -8.74
N PRO A 34 -13.82 -14.00 -9.64
CA PRO A 34 -15.08 -13.30 -9.51
C PRO A 34 -15.80 -13.77 -8.23
N TRP A 35 -16.65 -12.94 -7.68
CA TRP A 35 -17.44 -13.28 -6.51
C TRP A 35 -18.83 -12.68 -6.62
N GLN A 36 -19.77 -13.26 -5.89
CA GLN A 36 -21.12 -12.76 -5.74
C GLN A 36 -21.59 -12.98 -4.31
N GLU A 37 -22.34 -12.01 -3.79
CA GLU A 37 -22.99 -12.17 -2.50
C GLU A 37 -24.29 -12.98 -2.66
N VAL A 38 -24.51 -13.95 -1.77
CA VAL A 38 -25.71 -14.79 -1.73
C VAL A 38 -26.37 -14.70 -0.34
N PRO A 39 -27.70 -14.76 -0.25
CA PRO A 39 -28.41 -14.61 1.03
C PRO A 39 -28.08 -15.75 2.00
N LEU A 40 -28.24 -15.49 3.31
CA LEU A 40 -28.04 -16.49 4.40
C LEU A 40 -28.84 -17.78 4.25
N THR A 41 -29.87 -17.81 3.40
CA THR A 41 -30.69 -19.00 3.13
C THR A 41 -30.16 -19.88 2.00
N ALA A 42 -29.16 -19.41 1.24
CA ALA A 42 -28.59 -20.13 0.11
C ALA A 42 -27.25 -20.79 0.49
N PRO A 43 -26.95 -21.99 -0.04
CA PRO A 43 -25.62 -22.57 0.08
C PRO A 43 -24.56 -21.68 -0.56
N CYS A 44 -23.39 -21.58 0.07
CA CYS A 44 -22.29 -20.72 -0.37
C CYS A 44 -20.93 -21.42 -0.21
N ASP A 45 -19.86 -20.78 -0.69
CA ASP A 45 -18.50 -21.30 -0.58
C ASP A 45 -17.81 -20.72 0.66
N LEU A 46 -18.07 -19.44 0.94
CA LEU A 46 -17.61 -18.73 2.13
C LEU A 46 -18.79 -18.09 2.87
N ALA A 47 -18.88 -18.32 4.17
CA ALA A 47 -19.82 -17.64 5.07
C ALA A 47 -19.05 -16.79 6.08
N TYR A 48 -19.32 -15.49 6.11
CA TYR A 48 -18.77 -14.54 7.07
C TYR A 48 -19.88 -14.08 8.03
N VAL A 49 -19.92 -14.69 9.22
CA VAL A 49 -21.06 -14.61 10.15
C VAL A 49 -20.60 -14.34 11.57
N ILE A 50 -21.49 -13.93 12.48
CA ILE A 50 -21.12 -13.64 13.87
C ILE A 50 -21.19 -14.89 14.77
N ALA A 51 -21.96 -15.91 14.38
CA ALA A 51 -22.05 -17.18 15.10
C ALA A 51 -22.14 -18.37 14.13
N PRO A 52 -21.50 -19.52 14.43
CA PRO A 52 -21.49 -20.69 13.53
C PRO A 52 -22.87 -21.20 13.14
N GLU A 53 -23.84 -21.14 14.06
CA GLU A 53 -25.23 -21.59 13.87
C GLU A 53 -26.03 -20.73 12.88
N GLN A 54 -25.55 -19.53 12.57
CA GLN A 54 -26.14 -18.64 11.58
C GLN A 54 -25.65 -18.93 10.16
N ALA A 55 -24.56 -19.69 10.02
CA ALA A 55 -23.99 -19.97 8.71
C ALA A 55 -24.92 -20.86 7.88
N PRO A 56 -25.15 -20.55 6.60
CA PRO A 56 -25.72 -21.53 5.67
C PRO A 56 -24.78 -22.73 5.50
N ALA A 57 -25.23 -23.72 4.72
CA ALA A 57 -24.32 -24.75 4.22
C ALA A 57 -23.19 -24.09 3.42
N ALA A 58 -21.98 -24.10 4.00
CA ALA A 58 -20.79 -23.45 3.48
C ALA A 58 -19.57 -24.34 3.66
N HIS A 59 -18.67 -24.33 2.67
CA HIS A 59 -17.38 -25.01 2.77
C HIS A 59 -16.50 -24.35 3.86
N THR A 60 -16.45 -23.03 3.90
CA THR A 60 -15.66 -22.31 4.91
C THR A 60 -16.51 -21.28 5.63
N VAL A 61 -16.56 -21.38 6.97
CA VAL A 61 -17.25 -20.43 7.84
C VAL A 61 -16.20 -19.63 8.60
N ILE A 62 -16.27 -18.30 8.53
CA ILE A 62 -15.38 -17.37 9.23
C ILE A 62 -16.22 -16.56 10.22
N LEU A 63 -15.81 -16.57 11.49
CA LEU A 63 -16.50 -15.81 12.53
C LEU A 63 -16.01 -14.38 12.60
N ALA A 64 -16.92 -13.44 12.37
CA ALA A 64 -16.70 -12.01 12.53
C ALA A 64 -16.76 -11.61 14.01
N THR A 65 -16.03 -10.55 14.38
CA THR A 65 -16.08 -9.94 15.70
C THR A 65 -16.58 -8.49 15.59
N PRO A 66 -17.91 -8.24 15.62
CA PRO A 66 -18.48 -6.91 15.40
C PRO A 66 -17.90 -5.80 16.27
N GLU A 67 -17.53 -6.13 17.51
CA GLU A 67 -16.95 -5.19 18.48
C GLU A 67 -15.63 -4.59 17.97
N ARG A 68 -14.83 -5.39 17.27
CA ARG A 68 -13.56 -4.94 16.67
C ARG A 68 -13.80 -4.03 15.48
N TRP A 69 -14.79 -4.34 14.67
CA TRP A 69 -15.21 -3.50 13.57
C TRP A 69 -15.78 -2.15 14.02
N ALA A 70 -16.38 -2.09 15.21
CA ALA A 70 -16.87 -0.84 15.80
C ALA A 70 -15.74 0.05 16.34
N ALA A 71 -14.63 -0.53 16.80
CA ALA A 71 -13.48 0.22 17.31
C ALA A 71 -12.12 -0.38 16.87
N PRO A 72 -11.76 -0.34 15.57
CA PRO A 72 -10.58 -1.07 15.08
C PRO A 72 -9.25 -0.65 15.73
N GLY A 73 -9.15 0.62 16.12
CA GLY A 73 -7.97 1.17 16.79
C GLY A 73 -7.80 0.72 18.24
N SER A 74 -8.76 0.01 18.85
CA SER A 74 -8.62 -0.52 20.22
C SER A 74 -7.86 -1.85 20.25
N ALA A 75 -7.83 -2.58 19.14
CA ALA A 75 -7.20 -3.89 19.03
C ALA A 75 -5.67 -3.76 19.18
N ARG A 76 -5.09 -4.51 20.13
CA ARG A 76 -3.66 -4.49 20.46
C ARG A 76 -3.05 -5.87 20.27
N LEU A 77 -2.04 -5.95 19.42
CA LEU A 77 -1.27 -7.18 19.21
C LEU A 77 -0.61 -7.63 20.52
N VAL A 78 -0.82 -8.90 20.87
CA VAL A 78 -0.16 -9.57 22.00
C VAL A 78 0.81 -10.63 21.48
N GLU A 79 0.31 -11.50 20.63
CA GLU A 79 1.01 -12.69 20.17
C GLU A 79 0.74 -12.92 18.69
N VAL A 80 1.70 -13.55 18.03
CA VAL A 80 1.55 -14.09 16.69
C VAL A 80 1.88 -15.57 16.74
N ALA A 81 1.02 -16.40 16.15
CA ALA A 81 1.27 -17.82 16.02
C ALA A 81 1.17 -18.26 14.56
N ILE A 82 2.12 -19.09 14.16
CA ILE A 82 2.08 -19.85 12.92
C ILE A 82 1.70 -21.27 13.32
N ALA A 83 0.41 -21.50 13.58
CA ALA A 83 -0.11 -22.80 13.97
C ALA A 83 -1.05 -23.32 12.88
N ASP A 84 -0.60 -24.30 12.08
CA ASP A 84 -1.38 -25.11 11.12
C ASP A 84 -2.46 -24.40 10.27
N ALA A 85 -2.24 -23.11 10.00
CA ALA A 85 -3.00 -22.16 9.20
C ALA A 85 -4.47 -21.87 9.64
N PRO A 86 -4.98 -20.63 9.51
CA PRO A 86 -4.35 -19.41 8.97
C PRO A 86 -3.31 -18.80 9.92
N PHE A 87 -2.55 -17.83 9.40
CA PHE A 87 -1.72 -16.95 10.23
C PHE A 87 -2.57 -16.31 11.35
N VAL A 88 -2.14 -16.47 12.60
CA VAL A 88 -2.94 -16.07 13.76
C VAL A 88 -2.38 -14.77 14.36
N ILE A 89 -3.18 -13.70 14.32
CA ILE A 89 -2.93 -12.47 15.07
C ILE A 89 -3.76 -12.51 16.34
N ARG A 90 -3.12 -12.58 17.51
CA ARG A 90 -3.81 -12.53 18.80
C ARG A 90 -3.81 -11.11 19.34
N TYR A 91 -4.98 -10.68 19.78
CA TYR A 91 -5.21 -9.39 20.39
C TYR A 91 -5.41 -9.52 21.91
N ALA A 92 -5.31 -8.41 22.62
CA ALA A 92 -5.48 -8.39 24.07
C ALA A 92 -6.89 -8.81 24.54
N ASP A 93 -7.91 -8.63 23.69
CA ASP A 93 -9.31 -8.95 23.95
C ASP A 93 -9.69 -10.41 23.65
N ASP A 94 -8.82 -11.19 22.99
CA ASP A 94 -9.09 -12.58 22.60
C ASP A 94 -8.05 -13.60 23.05
N ALA A 95 -7.41 -13.36 24.20
CA ALA A 95 -6.44 -14.28 24.79
C ALA A 95 -6.96 -15.73 24.92
N ASN A 96 -8.28 -15.92 25.01
CA ASN A 96 -8.94 -17.23 25.17
C ASN A 96 -9.53 -17.81 23.88
N LEU A 97 -9.48 -17.10 22.73
CA LEU A 97 -10.00 -17.67 21.49
C LEU A 97 -9.10 -18.80 20.98
N PRO A 98 -9.67 -19.90 20.43
CA PRO A 98 -8.91 -20.98 19.82
C PRO A 98 -8.03 -20.46 18.69
N MET A 99 -6.78 -20.94 18.63
CA MET A 99 -5.89 -20.64 17.49
C MET A 99 -6.12 -21.57 16.31
N SER A 100 -6.71 -22.74 16.54
CA SER A 100 -6.88 -23.77 15.53
C SER A 100 -8.20 -23.59 14.77
N VAL A 101 -8.15 -23.89 13.47
CA VAL A 101 -9.33 -24.07 12.64
C VAL A 101 -10.03 -25.38 12.98
N GLU A 102 -11.35 -25.34 13.10
CA GLU A 102 -12.18 -26.54 13.30
C GLU A 102 -12.46 -27.18 11.94
N ARG A 103 -11.83 -28.32 11.66
CA ARG A 103 -12.02 -29.07 10.41
C ARG A 103 -13.35 -29.82 10.41
N ARG A 104 -14.02 -29.83 9.26
CA ARG A 104 -15.24 -30.59 8.95
C ARG A 104 -14.96 -31.54 7.78
N GLU A 105 -15.88 -32.46 7.49
CA GLU A 105 -15.74 -33.42 6.38
C GLU A 105 -15.53 -32.73 5.02
N ASP A 106 -16.34 -31.70 4.74
CA ASP A 106 -16.32 -30.94 3.48
C ASP A 106 -15.95 -29.46 3.69
N GLY A 107 -15.12 -29.14 4.70
CA GLY A 107 -14.88 -27.74 5.03
C GLY A 107 -14.21 -27.41 6.36
N CYS A 108 -14.40 -26.18 6.82
CA CYS A 108 -13.88 -25.72 8.10
C CYS A 108 -14.68 -24.56 8.73
N VAL A 109 -14.53 -24.40 10.05
CA VAL A 109 -14.93 -23.19 10.79
C VAL A 109 -13.67 -22.53 11.34
N VAL A 110 -13.59 -21.24 11.12
CA VAL A 110 -12.52 -20.38 11.60
C VAL A 110 -13.09 -19.55 12.75
N PRO A 111 -12.75 -19.88 14.01
CA PRO A 111 -13.36 -19.26 15.19
C PRO A 111 -12.80 -17.86 15.48
N ARG A 112 -12.39 -17.14 14.43
CA ARG A 112 -11.68 -15.86 14.50
C ARG A 112 -11.90 -15.05 13.23
N ASP A 113 -11.82 -13.74 13.40
CA ASP A 113 -12.10 -12.77 12.36
C ASP A 113 -10.87 -12.48 11.50
N VAL A 114 -10.54 -13.42 10.61
CA VAL A 114 -9.40 -13.27 9.68
C VAL A 114 -9.58 -12.12 8.69
N LEU A 115 -10.82 -11.67 8.47
CA LEU A 115 -11.10 -10.51 7.64
C LEU A 115 -10.74 -9.23 8.40
N PHE A 116 -11.06 -9.15 9.69
CA PHE A 116 -10.59 -8.06 10.54
C PHE A 116 -9.06 -8.05 10.66
N ASP A 117 -8.41 -9.21 10.80
CA ASP A 117 -6.94 -9.31 10.85
C ASP A 117 -6.32 -8.64 9.60
N LEU A 118 -6.87 -8.92 8.41
CA LEU A 118 -6.48 -8.26 7.16
C LEU A 118 -6.76 -6.75 7.17
N TYR A 119 -7.95 -6.32 7.58
CA TYR A 119 -8.29 -4.90 7.67
C TYR A 119 -7.31 -4.16 8.58
N TRP A 120 -7.02 -4.73 9.75
CA TRP A 120 -6.18 -4.15 10.78
C TRP A 120 -4.73 -3.97 10.30
N LEU A 121 -4.20 -4.97 9.57
CA LEU A 121 -2.88 -4.90 8.94
C LEU A 121 -2.85 -3.88 7.79
N LEU A 122 -3.80 -3.95 6.85
CA LEU A 122 -3.78 -3.16 5.63
C LEU A 122 -4.07 -1.67 5.84
N THR A 123 -4.79 -1.33 6.91
CA THR A 123 -5.11 0.07 7.25
C THR A 123 -4.17 0.67 8.29
N GLY A 124 -3.08 -0.03 8.64
CA GLY A 124 -2.07 0.47 9.57
C GLY A 124 -2.60 0.71 10.99
N GLN A 125 -3.65 -0.01 11.42
CA GLN A 125 -4.21 0.20 12.77
C GLN A 125 -3.18 -0.06 13.87
N ALA A 126 -2.21 -0.95 13.60
CA ALA A 126 -1.08 -1.23 14.47
C ALA A 126 -0.24 0.01 14.79
N GLU A 127 -0.01 0.87 13.79
CA GLU A 127 0.91 2.00 13.86
C GLU A 127 0.46 3.05 14.88
N ARG A 128 -0.84 3.07 15.21
CA ARG A 128 -1.43 3.93 16.25
C ARG A 128 -0.85 3.66 17.64
N HIS A 129 -0.37 2.45 17.88
CA HIS A 129 0.18 2.02 19.17
C HIS A 129 1.70 1.86 19.13
N TRP A 130 2.33 2.12 17.99
CA TRP A 130 3.77 1.97 17.88
C TRP A 130 4.45 3.09 18.67
N PRO A 131 5.38 2.72 19.57
CA PRO A 131 6.15 3.70 20.31
C PRO A 131 6.98 4.54 19.35
N GLN A 132 7.10 5.82 19.67
CA GLN A 132 7.92 6.78 18.95
C GLN A 132 9.07 7.24 19.83
N ASP A 133 10.23 7.47 19.23
CA ASP A 133 11.36 8.13 19.89
C ASP A 133 11.09 9.64 20.08
N GLY A 134 12.05 10.34 20.69
CA GLY A 134 11.96 11.79 20.91
C GLY A 134 11.93 12.64 19.62
N HIS A 135 12.11 12.02 18.46
CA HIS A 135 12.07 12.65 17.14
C HIS A 135 10.81 12.26 16.34
N GLY A 136 9.94 11.42 16.90
CA GLY A 136 8.71 10.97 16.24
C GLY A 136 8.91 9.77 15.30
N PHE A 137 10.10 9.16 15.27
CA PHE A 137 10.32 7.92 14.52
C PHE A 137 9.82 6.72 15.31
N TYR A 138 9.21 5.75 14.62
CA TYR A 138 8.80 4.51 15.25
C TYR A 138 10.02 3.69 15.72
N ASP A 139 10.03 3.31 17.00
CA ASP A 139 11.04 2.44 17.59
C ASP A 139 10.41 1.14 18.09
N LEU A 140 10.35 0.12 17.23
CA LEU A 140 9.71 -1.15 17.57
C LEU A 140 10.56 -2.03 18.50
N THR A 141 11.71 -1.56 19.00
CA THR A 141 12.57 -2.33 19.91
C THR A 141 11.79 -2.77 21.14
N GLY A 142 11.87 -4.07 21.46
CA GLY A 142 11.17 -4.66 22.60
C GLY A 142 9.67 -4.91 22.40
N THR A 143 9.11 -4.62 21.23
CA THR A 143 7.72 -4.96 20.88
C THR A 143 7.61 -6.36 20.28
N THR A 144 6.40 -6.95 20.29
CA THR A 144 6.11 -8.22 19.61
C THR A 144 6.48 -8.16 18.12
N TRP A 145 6.35 -7.01 17.46
CA TRP A 145 6.71 -6.80 16.05
C TRP A 145 8.18 -7.12 15.77
N ALA A 146 9.08 -6.53 16.56
CA ALA A 146 10.51 -6.75 16.41
C ALA A 146 10.92 -8.16 16.90
N ALA A 147 10.37 -8.62 18.02
CA ALA A 147 10.70 -9.92 18.60
C ALA A 147 10.34 -11.10 17.68
N THR A 148 9.21 -11.02 16.99
CA THR A 148 8.73 -12.06 16.06
C THR A 148 9.15 -11.81 14.61
N ARG A 149 9.80 -10.67 14.33
CA ARG A 149 10.07 -10.19 12.96
C ARG A 149 8.81 -10.22 12.10
N LEU A 150 7.68 -9.78 12.66
CA LEU A 150 6.36 -9.93 12.07
C LEU A 150 6.26 -9.40 10.64
N LEU A 151 6.93 -8.28 10.34
CA LEU A 151 6.95 -7.68 9.01
C LEU A 151 7.63 -8.57 7.97
N GLU A 152 8.59 -9.40 8.35
CA GLU A 152 9.27 -10.37 7.47
C GLU A 152 8.37 -11.56 7.12
N LEU A 153 7.33 -11.83 7.91
CA LEU A 153 6.42 -12.95 7.73
C LEU A 153 5.28 -12.66 6.73
N ALA A 154 5.16 -11.42 6.26
CA ALA A 154 4.12 -10.98 5.32
C ALA A 154 2.70 -11.46 5.69
N PRO A 155 2.20 -11.18 6.91
CA PRO A 155 1.00 -11.80 7.47
C PRO A 155 -0.27 -11.60 6.62
N ALA A 156 -0.41 -10.46 5.96
CA ALA A 156 -1.54 -10.22 5.05
C ALA A 156 -1.50 -11.16 3.83
N ALA A 157 -0.31 -11.42 3.29
CA ALA A 157 -0.13 -12.35 2.18
C ALA A 157 -0.40 -13.80 2.62
N GLU A 158 0.03 -14.18 3.83
CA GLU A 158 -0.24 -15.50 4.40
C GLU A 158 -1.74 -15.74 4.63
N ILE A 159 -2.48 -14.76 5.15
CA ILE A 159 -3.94 -14.88 5.32
C ILE A 159 -4.64 -15.02 3.95
N VAL A 160 -4.25 -14.20 2.96
CA VAL A 160 -4.81 -14.31 1.60
C VAL A 160 -4.44 -15.63 0.93
N GLY A 161 -3.21 -16.13 1.15
CA GLY A 161 -2.76 -17.44 0.67
C GLY A 161 -3.60 -18.56 1.25
N TRP A 162 -3.82 -18.57 2.57
CA TRP A 162 -4.69 -19.55 3.22
C TRP A 162 -6.15 -19.49 2.72
N LEU A 163 -6.69 -18.29 2.49
CA LEU A 163 -8.02 -18.13 1.88
C LEU A 163 -8.06 -18.70 0.45
N GLN A 164 -6.96 -18.63 -0.30
CA GLN A 164 -6.85 -19.28 -1.60
C GLN A 164 -6.99 -20.80 -1.48
N ASP A 165 -6.31 -21.40 -0.50
CA ASP A 165 -6.33 -22.85 -0.25
C ASP A 165 -7.76 -23.33 0.06
N GLN A 166 -8.54 -22.54 0.80
CA GLN A 166 -9.95 -22.87 1.10
C GLN A 166 -10.84 -22.89 -0.14
N LEU A 167 -10.42 -22.24 -1.23
CA LEU A 167 -11.16 -22.12 -2.48
C LEU A 167 -10.60 -23.02 -3.60
N GLU A 168 -9.64 -23.90 -3.32
CA GLU A 168 -9.05 -24.80 -4.33
C GLU A 168 -10.08 -25.71 -4.99
N HIS A 169 -11.10 -26.13 -4.24
CA HIS A 169 -12.20 -26.97 -4.73
C HIS A 169 -13.01 -26.32 -5.88
N LEU A 170 -12.94 -24.99 -6.04
CA LEU A 170 -13.58 -24.26 -7.13
C LEU A 170 -12.77 -24.26 -8.44
N GLY A 171 -11.64 -24.98 -8.48
CA GLY A 171 -10.76 -25.05 -9.64
C GLY A 171 -9.88 -23.80 -9.79
N PRO A 172 -9.14 -23.67 -10.91
CA PRO A 172 -8.10 -22.65 -11.06
C PRO A 172 -8.66 -21.23 -11.09
N ALA A 173 -7.96 -20.31 -10.43
CA ALA A 173 -8.25 -18.88 -10.49
C ALA A 173 -7.67 -18.22 -11.75
N SER A 174 -8.06 -16.96 -12.01
CA SER A 174 -7.53 -16.22 -13.16
C SER A 174 -6.05 -15.91 -12.90
N PRO A 175 -5.17 -16.02 -13.91
CA PRO A 175 -3.79 -15.62 -13.76
C PRO A 175 -3.71 -14.17 -13.30
N ARG A 176 -3.00 -13.91 -12.19
CA ARG A 176 -2.80 -12.56 -11.66
C ARG A 176 -2.03 -11.68 -12.65
N TRP A 177 -1.12 -12.28 -13.42
CA TRP A 177 -0.25 -11.57 -14.35
C TRP A 177 -0.38 -12.10 -15.78
N PRO A 178 -0.27 -11.22 -16.80
CA PRO A 178 -0.31 -11.61 -18.21
C PRO A 178 0.74 -12.67 -18.56
N GLY A 179 0.45 -13.47 -19.58
CA GLY A 179 1.39 -14.46 -20.11
C GLY A 179 1.82 -15.54 -19.11
N GLY A 180 0.98 -15.82 -18.10
CA GLY A 180 1.25 -16.86 -17.09
C GLY A 180 2.42 -16.52 -16.15
N LYS A 181 2.81 -15.25 -16.03
CA LYS A 181 3.86 -14.83 -15.11
C LYS A 181 3.41 -15.00 -13.66
N ARG A 182 4.38 -15.22 -12.77
CA ARG A 182 4.15 -15.42 -11.32
C ARG A 182 4.36 -14.15 -10.49
N ALA A 183 4.98 -13.14 -11.09
CA ALA A 183 5.24 -11.86 -10.47
C ALA A 183 5.27 -10.77 -11.53
N ALA A 184 5.06 -9.53 -11.09
CA ALA A 184 5.35 -8.33 -11.86
C ALA A 184 6.32 -7.44 -11.06
N LEU A 185 7.07 -6.64 -11.79
CA LEU A 185 7.95 -5.62 -11.23
C LEU A 185 7.52 -4.28 -11.80
N ALA A 186 7.12 -3.36 -10.94
CA ALA A 186 6.89 -1.96 -11.29
C ALA A 186 8.13 -1.17 -10.88
N ILE A 187 8.77 -0.49 -11.83
CA ILE A 187 9.91 0.39 -11.58
C ILE A 187 9.37 1.82 -11.51
N THR A 188 9.66 2.52 -10.43
CA THR A 188 9.16 3.87 -10.19
C THR A 188 10.29 4.79 -9.75
N HIS A 189 10.20 6.07 -10.11
CA HIS A 189 11.14 7.10 -9.69
C HIS A 189 10.38 8.29 -9.11
N ASP A 190 10.66 8.63 -7.86
CA ASP A 190 10.18 9.87 -7.26
C ASP A 190 11.12 11.01 -7.67
N VAL A 191 10.55 12.02 -8.32
CA VAL A 191 11.30 13.15 -8.86
C VAL A 191 11.28 14.30 -7.87
N ASP A 192 12.23 14.30 -6.93
CA ASP A 192 12.30 15.34 -5.89
C ASP A 192 13.25 16.49 -6.24
N TYR A 193 14.47 16.16 -6.67
CA TYR A 193 15.52 17.16 -6.92
C TYR A 193 16.21 16.91 -8.26
N PRO A 194 15.48 16.95 -9.40
CA PRO A 194 16.07 16.81 -10.73
C PRO A 194 17.03 17.96 -11.08
N GLU A 195 16.93 19.06 -10.32
CA GLU A 195 17.71 20.26 -10.52
C GLU A 195 18.46 20.64 -9.27
N VAL A 196 19.68 21.13 -9.48
CA VAL A 196 20.50 21.66 -8.41
C VAL A 196 20.07 23.10 -8.12
N VAL A 197 19.67 23.37 -6.88
CA VAL A 197 19.43 24.74 -6.39
C VAL A 197 20.79 25.41 -6.17
N ARG A 198 21.35 25.95 -7.26
CA ARG A 198 22.74 26.42 -7.39
C ARG A 198 23.20 27.46 -6.37
N TRP A 199 22.28 28.13 -5.68
CA TRP A 199 22.59 29.15 -4.67
C TRP A 199 22.40 28.65 -3.23
N LEU A 200 21.75 27.49 -3.02
CA LEU A 200 21.49 26.89 -1.70
C LEU A 200 22.39 25.67 -1.42
N GLU A 201 22.59 24.82 -2.43
CA GLU A 201 23.44 23.62 -2.35
C GLU A 201 24.91 23.90 -1.98
N PRO A 202 25.56 24.97 -2.49
CA PRO A 202 26.93 25.31 -2.09
C PRO A 202 27.03 25.65 -0.60
N ALA A 203 26.04 26.40 -0.07
CA ALA A 203 25.98 26.74 1.35
C ALA A 203 25.75 25.50 2.22
N ARG A 204 24.93 24.56 1.76
CA ARG A 204 24.72 23.25 2.43
C ARG A 204 25.97 22.39 2.44
N ILE A 205 26.66 22.26 1.31
CA ILE A 205 27.89 21.48 1.20
C ILE A 205 28.96 22.05 2.15
N VAL A 206 29.12 23.38 2.18
CA VAL A 206 30.05 24.07 3.07
C VAL A 206 29.64 23.89 4.55
N ALA A 207 28.35 23.97 4.87
CA ALA A 207 27.85 23.77 6.23
C ALA A 207 28.02 22.32 6.72
N ARG A 208 27.80 21.33 5.84
CA ARG A 208 27.78 19.90 6.18
C ARG A 208 29.17 19.25 6.20
N GLN A 209 30.11 19.74 5.37
CA GLN A 209 31.45 19.14 5.23
C GLN A 209 32.58 19.97 5.89
N ARG A 210 32.27 21.14 6.47
CA ARG A 210 33.26 22.14 6.94
C ARG A 210 34.33 22.38 5.84
N GLY A 211 35.53 22.88 6.17
CA GLY A 211 36.53 23.41 5.21
C GLY A 211 36.91 22.56 3.98
N ASN A 212 36.52 21.28 3.92
CA ASN A 212 36.70 20.40 2.76
C ASN A 212 35.56 20.48 1.71
N GLY A 213 34.47 21.21 1.98
CA GLY A 213 33.32 21.34 1.08
C GLY A 213 33.48 22.35 -0.06
N LEU A 214 34.57 23.12 -0.09
CA LEU A 214 34.78 24.19 -1.08
C LEU A 214 34.91 23.66 -2.52
N GLY A 215 35.58 22.53 -2.72
CA GLY A 215 35.73 21.90 -4.04
C GLY A 215 34.40 21.38 -4.62
N PRO A 216 33.64 20.55 -3.89
CA PRO A 216 32.32 20.09 -4.32
C PRO A 216 31.31 21.26 -4.49
N ALA A 217 31.34 22.26 -3.60
CA ALA A 217 30.51 23.46 -3.73
C ALA A 217 30.84 24.26 -5.01
N TRP A 218 32.12 24.36 -5.38
CA TRP A 218 32.55 24.99 -6.61
C TRP A 218 32.10 24.21 -7.86
N ARG A 219 32.07 22.87 -7.85
CA ARG A 219 31.55 22.06 -8.97
C ARG A 219 30.04 22.24 -9.18
N VAL A 220 29.29 22.36 -8.08
CA VAL A 220 27.86 22.67 -8.09
C VAL A 220 27.61 24.09 -8.61
N LEU A 221 28.38 25.09 -8.15
CA LEU A 221 28.31 26.47 -8.63
C LEU A 221 28.65 26.59 -10.13
N THR A 222 29.70 25.90 -10.58
CA THR A 222 30.15 25.91 -11.98
C THR A 222 29.30 25.04 -12.91
N GLY A 223 28.28 24.33 -12.38
CA GLY A 223 27.33 23.57 -13.18
C GLY A 223 27.83 22.25 -13.72
N GLN A 224 28.91 21.70 -13.17
CA GLN A 224 29.47 20.41 -13.60
C GLN A 224 28.70 19.19 -13.06
N THR A 225 27.73 19.42 -12.18
CA THR A 225 26.84 18.40 -11.65
C THR A 225 25.42 18.94 -11.67
N ASP A 226 24.55 18.34 -12.49
CA ASP A 226 23.11 18.37 -12.30
C ASP A 226 22.60 16.97 -11.91
N HIS A 227 21.37 16.93 -11.44
CA HIS A 227 20.66 15.69 -11.15
C HIS A 227 19.72 15.32 -12.31
N TRP A 228 19.89 15.95 -13.48
CA TRP A 228 19.06 15.74 -14.65
C TRP A 228 19.46 14.44 -15.35
N ARG A 229 19.15 13.32 -14.71
CA ARG A 229 19.58 11.97 -15.13
C ARG A 229 18.53 11.19 -15.91
N PHE A 230 17.45 11.86 -16.35
CA PHE A 230 16.36 11.21 -17.09
C PHE A 230 16.86 10.48 -18.35
N PRO A 231 17.72 11.07 -19.22
CA PRO A 231 18.19 10.35 -20.40
C PRO A 231 18.96 9.07 -20.06
N GLN A 232 19.78 9.10 -19.00
CA GLN A 232 20.55 7.94 -18.55
C GLN A 232 19.64 6.84 -18.00
N TRP A 233 18.60 7.20 -17.22
CA TRP A 233 17.61 6.23 -16.75
C TRP A 233 16.82 5.62 -17.89
N MET A 234 16.37 6.44 -18.84
CA MET A 234 15.65 5.97 -20.02
C MET A 234 16.50 5.01 -20.88
N GLU A 235 17.77 5.36 -21.12
CA GLU A 235 18.69 4.49 -21.87
C GLU A 235 18.95 3.18 -21.12
N PHE A 236 19.19 3.25 -19.81
CA PHE A 236 19.39 2.08 -18.96
C PHE A 236 18.17 1.15 -19.00
N GLU A 237 16.97 1.66 -18.75
CA GLU A 237 15.73 0.86 -18.78
C GLU A 237 15.44 0.28 -20.17
N ALA A 238 15.67 1.06 -21.23
CA ALA A 238 15.51 0.60 -22.60
C ALA A 238 16.45 -0.57 -22.92
N SER A 239 17.66 -0.60 -22.36
CA SER A 239 18.60 -1.73 -22.51
C SER A 239 18.08 -3.05 -21.94
N PHE A 240 17.13 -2.99 -20.99
CA PHE A 240 16.43 -4.15 -20.43
C PHE A 240 15.03 -4.36 -21.01
N GLY A 241 14.60 -3.53 -21.97
CA GLY A 241 13.24 -3.57 -22.51
C GLY A 241 12.17 -3.13 -21.48
N ALA A 242 12.56 -2.39 -20.44
CA ALA A 242 11.66 -1.91 -19.40
C ALA A 242 11.24 -0.46 -19.62
N ARG A 243 10.13 -0.04 -19.00
CA ARG A 243 9.68 1.35 -18.92
C ARG A 243 9.16 1.59 -17.51
N SER A 244 9.75 2.55 -16.81
CA SER A 244 9.31 2.98 -15.48
C SER A 244 8.22 4.05 -15.53
N ALA A 245 7.69 4.33 -14.35
CA ALA A 245 6.89 5.53 -14.08
C ALA A 245 7.74 6.58 -13.34
N PHE A 246 7.71 7.82 -13.81
CA PHE A 246 8.32 8.96 -13.13
C PHE A 246 7.23 9.78 -12.44
N TYR A 247 7.31 9.90 -11.12
CA TYR A 247 6.33 10.63 -10.30
C TYR A 247 6.85 12.03 -9.99
N PHE A 248 6.15 13.06 -10.48
CA PHE A 248 6.55 14.47 -10.35
C PHE A 248 5.68 15.22 -9.35
N VAL A 249 6.31 16.09 -8.56
CA VAL A 249 5.61 17.03 -7.68
C VAL A 249 5.21 18.26 -8.49
N ALA A 250 3.90 18.47 -8.65
CA ALA A 250 3.38 19.60 -9.43
C ALA A 250 3.49 20.93 -8.69
N ARG A 251 3.48 20.88 -7.35
CA ARG A 251 3.63 22.05 -6.48
C ARG A 251 5.11 22.46 -6.43
N GLN A 252 5.36 23.73 -6.72
CA GLN A 252 6.67 24.33 -6.51
C GLN A 252 6.77 24.81 -5.06
N GLY A 253 7.68 24.21 -4.30
CA GLY A 253 7.97 24.55 -2.92
C GLY A 253 8.70 25.88 -2.76
N SER A 254 8.67 26.41 -1.53
CA SER A 254 9.38 27.63 -1.14
C SER A 254 10.41 27.37 -0.04
N LEU A 255 11.37 28.29 0.08
CA LEU A 255 12.43 28.21 1.10
C LEU A 255 11.89 28.30 2.53
N VAL A 256 10.79 29.03 2.69
CA VAL A 256 10.12 29.19 3.99
C VAL A 256 9.53 27.86 4.45
N GLU A 257 8.93 27.11 3.54
CA GLU A 257 8.36 25.77 3.81
C GLU A 257 9.47 24.76 4.08
N TYR A 258 10.55 24.79 3.28
CA TYR A 258 11.72 23.98 3.53
C TYR A 258 12.30 24.24 4.94
N ALA A 259 12.45 25.50 5.33
CA ALA A 259 12.96 25.87 6.67
C ALA A 259 12.02 25.46 7.82
N ARG A 260 10.73 25.27 7.53
CA ARG A 260 9.70 24.83 8.50
C ARG A 260 9.52 23.31 8.54
N GLY A 261 10.31 22.55 7.78
CA GLY A 261 10.24 21.09 7.76
C GLY A 261 9.13 20.51 6.87
N THR A 262 8.60 21.27 5.92
CA THR A 262 7.65 20.79 4.90
C THR A 262 8.26 20.96 3.50
N PRO A 263 9.32 20.21 3.14
CA PRO A 263 10.09 20.47 1.94
C PRO A 263 9.41 19.91 0.69
N ASP A 264 8.82 20.80 -0.12
CA ASP A 264 8.44 20.46 -1.51
C ASP A 264 9.59 20.83 -2.48
N PRO A 265 9.71 20.14 -3.63
CA PRO A 265 10.69 20.46 -4.67
C PRO A 265 10.62 21.90 -5.19
N PHE A 266 11.78 22.47 -5.53
CA PHE A 266 11.87 23.85 -6.02
C PHE A 266 11.65 24.02 -7.53
N TYR A 267 11.55 22.90 -8.27
CA TYR A 267 11.37 22.96 -9.72
C TYR A 267 9.92 23.30 -10.09
N ASP A 268 9.72 23.77 -11.32
CA ASP A 268 8.39 24.01 -11.87
C ASP A 268 8.13 23.09 -13.07
N VAL A 269 7.16 22.20 -12.93
CA VAL A 269 6.71 21.28 -13.98
C VAL A 269 6.23 21.98 -15.23
N THR A 270 5.83 23.27 -15.14
CA THR A 270 5.36 24.02 -16.32
C THR A 270 6.50 24.60 -17.16
N ALA A 271 7.74 24.53 -16.68
CA ALA A 271 8.88 25.05 -17.42
C ALA A 271 9.09 24.28 -18.73
N PRO A 272 9.54 24.95 -19.83
CA PRO A 272 9.67 24.32 -21.15
C PRO A 272 10.46 23.00 -21.16
N ARG A 273 11.54 22.92 -20.39
CA ARG A 273 12.35 21.69 -20.29
C ARG A 273 11.59 20.48 -19.74
N PHE A 274 10.64 20.68 -18.82
CA PHE A 274 9.81 19.59 -18.29
C PHE A 274 8.75 19.21 -19.30
N GLN A 275 8.17 20.18 -20.02
CA GLN A 275 7.25 19.87 -21.11
C GLN A 275 7.96 19.06 -22.21
N ASP A 276 9.21 19.39 -22.56
CA ASP A 276 10.06 18.61 -23.46
C ASP A 276 10.33 17.20 -22.90
N LEU A 277 10.66 17.10 -21.61
CA LEU A 277 10.85 15.82 -20.92
C LEU A 277 9.59 14.97 -20.98
N PHE A 278 8.41 15.51 -20.62
CA PHE A 278 7.15 14.79 -20.63
C PHE A 278 6.78 14.30 -22.02
N ARG A 279 6.98 15.13 -23.06
CA ARG A 279 6.82 14.69 -24.45
C ARG A 279 7.73 13.52 -24.78
N THR A 280 8.99 13.57 -24.35
CA THR A 280 9.99 12.52 -24.61
C THR A 280 9.65 11.22 -23.88
N LEU A 281 9.34 11.30 -22.58
CA LEU A 281 8.93 10.16 -21.75
C LEU A 281 7.72 9.46 -22.36
N ARG A 282 6.67 10.23 -22.68
CA ARG A 282 5.44 9.67 -23.27
C ARG A 282 5.66 9.06 -24.64
N ALA A 283 6.40 9.73 -25.52
CA ALA A 283 6.71 9.19 -26.84
C ALA A 283 7.50 7.87 -26.77
N GLY A 284 8.30 7.71 -25.71
CA GLY A 284 9.06 6.50 -25.44
C GLY A 284 8.33 5.41 -24.66
N GLY A 285 7.11 5.67 -24.16
CA GLY A 285 6.30 4.71 -23.40
C GLY A 285 6.56 4.70 -21.89
N TRP A 286 7.22 5.72 -21.34
CA TRP A 286 7.32 5.94 -19.90
C TRP A 286 6.09 6.65 -19.36
N GLU A 287 5.71 6.29 -18.13
CA GLU A 287 4.59 6.92 -17.44
C GLU A 287 5.04 8.21 -16.74
N VAL A 288 4.15 9.21 -16.77
CA VAL A 288 4.26 10.46 -16.01
C VAL A 288 3.15 10.41 -14.96
N GLY A 289 3.54 10.16 -13.72
CA GLY A 289 2.66 10.08 -12.54
C GLY A 289 2.78 11.31 -11.66
N MET A 290 1.85 11.48 -10.73
CA MET A 290 1.89 12.54 -9.73
C MET A 290 2.51 12.07 -8.42
N HIS A 291 3.58 12.73 -7.98
CA HIS A 291 4.04 12.66 -6.60
C HIS A 291 3.37 13.80 -5.82
N ALA A 292 2.42 13.48 -4.94
CA ALA A 292 1.67 14.51 -4.21
C ALA A 292 2.58 15.35 -3.30
N SER A 293 2.35 16.66 -3.21
CA SER A 293 3.11 17.52 -2.31
C SER A 293 2.92 17.14 -0.83
N TYR A 294 3.85 17.58 0.02
CA TYR A 294 3.91 17.16 1.43
C TYR A 294 2.58 17.37 2.19
N ARG A 295 1.83 18.42 1.87
CA ARG A 295 0.54 18.77 2.52
C ARG A 295 -0.68 18.55 1.62
N ALA A 296 -0.54 17.84 0.51
CA ALA A 296 -1.66 17.56 -0.38
C ALA A 296 -2.75 16.71 0.31
N TYR A 297 -2.37 15.83 1.24
CA TYR A 297 -3.30 14.98 2.00
C TYR A 297 -4.31 15.77 2.86
N GLU A 298 -4.04 17.06 3.14
CA GLU A 298 -4.90 17.90 3.98
C GLU A 298 -6.12 18.46 3.25
N SER A 299 -6.16 18.43 1.90
CA SER A 299 -7.25 18.99 1.10
C SER A 299 -7.36 18.29 -0.25
N GLU A 300 -8.53 17.72 -0.50
CA GLU A 300 -8.89 17.11 -1.80
C GLU A 300 -8.75 18.12 -2.95
N GLU A 301 -9.14 19.38 -2.73
CA GLU A 301 -9.04 20.43 -3.72
C GLU A 301 -7.58 20.75 -4.09
N ARG A 302 -6.66 20.72 -3.12
CA ARG A 302 -5.22 20.90 -3.39
C ARG A 302 -4.67 19.74 -4.21
N PHE A 303 -4.99 18.51 -3.82
CA PHE A 303 -4.57 17.32 -4.55
C PHE A 303 -5.08 17.35 -6.00
N ALA A 304 -6.36 17.70 -6.20
CA ALA A 304 -6.95 17.84 -7.53
C ALA A 304 -6.30 18.95 -8.36
N ALA A 305 -5.97 20.09 -7.74
CA ALA A 305 -5.29 21.20 -8.42
C ALA A 305 -3.86 20.84 -8.86
N GLU A 306 -3.12 20.11 -8.02
CA GLU A 306 -1.78 19.60 -8.35
C GLU A 306 -1.85 18.63 -9.54
N LYS A 307 -2.81 17.70 -9.53
CA LYS A 307 -3.05 16.77 -10.64
C LYS A 307 -3.36 17.52 -11.93
N ALA A 308 -4.31 18.44 -11.91
CA ALA A 308 -4.69 19.24 -13.07
C ALA A 308 -3.50 20.06 -13.63
N LYS A 309 -2.65 20.61 -12.75
CA LYS A 309 -1.44 21.34 -13.16
C LYS A 309 -0.46 20.41 -13.89
N LEU A 310 -0.22 19.20 -13.38
CA LEU A 310 0.66 18.24 -14.02
C LEU A 310 0.09 17.74 -15.36
N GLU A 311 -1.21 17.45 -15.41
CA GLU A 311 -1.89 17.05 -16.65
C GLU A 311 -1.78 18.11 -17.75
N ALA A 312 -1.96 19.38 -17.39
CA ALA A 312 -1.79 20.50 -18.30
C ALA A 312 -0.34 20.60 -18.81
N ALA A 313 0.65 20.41 -17.93
CA ALA A 313 2.07 20.46 -18.32
C ALA A 313 2.50 19.25 -19.17
N ALA A 314 2.00 18.05 -18.85
CA ALA A 314 2.30 16.81 -19.57
C ALA A 314 1.49 16.66 -20.88
N GLY A 315 0.41 17.44 -21.03
CA GLY A 315 -0.50 17.38 -22.17
C GLY A 315 -1.22 16.03 -22.27
N ALA A 316 -1.53 15.40 -21.13
CA ALA A 316 -2.25 14.13 -21.04
C ALA A 316 -2.81 13.89 -19.64
N PRO A 317 -3.80 12.98 -19.50
CA PRO A 317 -4.25 12.49 -18.20
C PRO A 317 -3.12 11.83 -17.42
N VAL A 318 -3.09 12.09 -16.12
CA VAL A 318 -2.20 11.45 -15.15
C VAL A 318 -3.02 10.41 -14.41
N LEU A 319 -2.60 9.14 -14.50
CA LEU A 319 -3.31 7.98 -13.95
C LEU A 319 -2.70 7.50 -12.63
N GLY A 320 -1.38 7.56 -12.51
CA GLY A 320 -0.60 7.27 -11.31
C GLY A 320 -0.37 8.48 -10.40
#